data_AF-A0AAU2WX65-F1
#
_entry.id   AF-A0AAU2WX65-F1
#
_cell.length_a   1.000
_cell.length_b   1.000
_cell.length_c   1.000
_cell.angle_alpha   90.00
_cell.angle_beta   90.00
_cell.angle_gamma   90.00
#
_symmetry.space_group_name_H-M   'P 1'
#
loop_
_entity.id
_entity.type
_entity.pdbx_description
1 polymer ?
#
loop_
_entity_poly.entity_id
_entity_poly.type
_entity_poly.pdbx_seq_one_letter_code
_entity_poly.pdbx_strand_id
1 'polypeptide(L)'
;MTIELTPPTATFDHSRHRGIPPAHTLGSLLGLGPMPFTKVLRCHELVREARAIVPPRPTGDLTNAEDSLRRSAESRAEEWAHREMAKTVERTVSALTALRAEAHVLGQRLADLNDRHYVGPHGESCTAAEARSLHDESVTAVQADEQVGARNHRRVPPGTKKLMTKLLGLDLVVLTFLMAKFLNVDLQGFWLSSDGIIKAVTALVFAVLGTVGVASAMKMFGVRHRVHRGPHGWWDFGNGSRGALTVELALCGGVAVALSTAVSWRFVMDGRGGNPVLTTLMAVLFGLVMTGAAVLAYLSEFADGSLRTEALDVLAPQLHGSKGSEIALRGKQQVLHGQMVRLNEQLAREGQRIRTGAMRKVLGSTADRAIRYARSHHQQAGPGGALPAPRLDLGGLDLALRQASAWTAPNGTTPNGTMPTLYTAVAAVSA
;
A
#
# COMPACT_ATOMS: atom_id res chain seq x y z
N MET A 1 70.40 -16.69 5.21
CA MET A 1 71.09 -17.64 4.31
C MET A 1 70.03 -18.10 3.31
N THR A 2 69.91 -17.36 2.21
CA THR A 2 68.81 -17.45 1.26
C THR A 2 69.31 -18.28 0.08
N ILE A 3 68.76 -19.48 -0.10
CA ILE A 3 69.15 -20.36 -1.20
C ILE A 3 68.36 -19.90 -2.43
N GLU A 4 69.00 -19.12 -3.31
CA GLU A 4 68.53 -18.90 -4.67
C GLU A 4 68.63 -20.22 -5.44
N LEU A 5 67.51 -20.92 -5.56
CA LEU A 5 67.35 -22.02 -6.50
C LEU A 5 67.10 -21.41 -7.88
N THR A 6 68.19 -21.19 -8.61
CA THR A 6 68.17 -20.96 -10.06
C THR A 6 67.40 -22.13 -10.71
N PRO A 7 66.29 -21.90 -11.43
CA PRO A 7 65.62 -22.98 -12.14
C PRO A 7 66.57 -23.53 -13.21
N PRO A 8 66.56 -24.86 -13.45
CA PRO A 8 67.43 -25.45 -14.46
C PRO A 8 67.07 -24.87 -15.83
N THR A 9 68.04 -24.22 -16.47
CA THR A 9 68.01 -23.87 -17.88
C THR A 9 67.91 -25.19 -18.66
N ALA A 10 66.69 -25.57 -19.05
CA ALA A 10 66.48 -26.67 -19.96
C ALA A 10 67.16 -26.30 -21.29
N THR A 11 68.28 -26.95 -21.57
CA THR A 11 68.90 -26.97 -22.88
C THR A 11 67.88 -27.53 -23.87
N PHE A 12 67.38 -26.66 -24.75
CA PHE A 12 66.48 -27.03 -25.84
C PHE A 12 67.22 -27.96 -26.80
N ASP A 13 66.99 -29.26 -26.67
CA ASP A 13 67.39 -30.24 -27.67
C ASP A 13 66.46 -30.10 -28.91
N HIS A 14 66.93 -29.36 -29.90
CA HIS A 14 66.25 -29.16 -31.18
C HIS A 14 66.20 -30.44 -32.07
N SER A 15 66.73 -31.58 -31.61
CA SER A 15 66.96 -32.76 -32.48
C SER A 15 65.87 -33.85 -32.47
N ARG A 16 64.69 -33.63 -31.84
CA ARG A 16 63.54 -34.56 -31.98
C ARG A 16 62.37 -33.94 -32.76
N HIS A 17 62.68 -33.53 -33.98
CA HIS A 17 61.70 -33.30 -35.05
C HIS A 17 61.06 -34.60 -35.52
N ARG A 18 60.10 -35.16 -34.78
CA ARG A 18 59.18 -36.16 -35.32
C ARG A 18 57.83 -35.52 -35.54
N GLY A 19 57.30 -35.58 -36.76
CA GLY A 19 55.88 -35.30 -37.02
C GLY A 19 54.97 -36.14 -36.12
N ILE A 20 53.66 -35.91 -36.20
CA ILE A 20 52.70 -36.78 -35.51
C ILE A 20 52.99 -38.23 -35.95
N PRO A 21 53.20 -39.18 -35.01
CA PRO A 21 53.52 -40.56 -35.37
C PRO A 21 52.47 -41.16 -36.32
N PRO A 22 52.88 -41.92 -37.36
CA PRO A 22 51.95 -42.53 -38.31
C PRO A 22 51.01 -43.51 -37.62
N ALA A 23 51.47 -44.19 -36.56
CA ALA A 23 50.64 -45.06 -35.72
C ALA A 23 49.47 -44.31 -35.05
N HIS A 24 49.69 -43.07 -34.58
CA HIS A 24 48.61 -42.25 -34.02
C HIS A 24 47.64 -41.77 -35.10
N THR A 25 48.14 -41.54 -36.32
CA THR A 25 47.30 -41.17 -37.48
C THR A 25 46.42 -42.34 -37.90
N LEU A 26 46.99 -43.52 -38.12
CA LEU A 26 46.26 -44.74 -38.46
C LEU A 26 45.28 -45.14 -37.36
N GLY A 27 45.70 -45.12 -36.10
CA GLY A 27 44.81 -45.39 -34.97
C GLY A 27 43.63 -44.43 -34.92
N SER A 28 43.85 -43.13 -35.18
CA SER A 28 42.77 -42.13 -35.15
C SER A 28 41.84 -42.24 -36.35
N LEU A 29 42.34 -42.68 -37.52
CA LEU A 29 41.53 -43.03 -38.69
C LEU A 29 40.66 -44.27 -38.45
N LEU A 30 41.11 -45.19 -37.61
CA LEU A 30 40.33 -46.35 -37.14
C LEU A 30 39.45 -46.03 -35.92
N GLY A 31 39.42 -44.78 -35.45
CA GLY A 31 38.61 -44.33 -34.31
C GLY A 31 39.18 -44.68 -32.92
N LEU A 32 40.34 -45.32 -32.84
CA LEU A 32 40.99 -45.78 -31.61
C LEU A 32 42.16 -44.88 -31.17
N GLY A 33 42.50 -43.88 -31.97
CA GLY A 33 43.66 -43.01 -31.74
C GLY A 33 43.36 -41.76 -30.92
N PRO A 34 44.42 -41.06 -30.48
CA PRO A 34 44.31 -39.90 -29.59
C PRO A 34 43.79 -38.62 -30.29
N MET A 35 43.71 -38.60 -31.62
CA MET A 35 43.10 -37.49 -32.37
C MET A 35 41.63 -37.77 -32.64
N PRO A 36 40.77 -36.73 -32.66
CA PRO A 36 39.42 -36.90 -33.17
C PRO A 36 39.47 -37.30 -34.65
N PHE A 37 38.81 -38.41 -35.01
CA PHE A 37 38.73 -38.94 -36.38
C PHE A 37 38.43 -37.85 -37.42
N THR A 38 37.48 -36.96 -37.12
CA THR A 38 37.06 -35.87 -38.02
C THR A 38 38.05 -34.72 -38.16
N LYS A 39 39.15 -34.71 -37.39
CA LYS A 39 40.12 -33.62 -37.31
C LYS A 39 41.57 -34.06 -37.52
N VAL A 40 41.81 -35.31 -37.93
CA VAL A 40 43.16 -35.84 -38.16
C VAL A 40 43.98 -34.95 -39.12
N LEU A 41 43.39 -34.56 -40.26
CA LEU A 41 44.06 -33.68 -41.23
C LEU A 41 44.41 -32.31 -40.61
N ARG A 42 43.48 -31.73 -39.84
CA ARG A 42 43.67 -30.45 -39.16
C ARG A 42 44.77 -30.53 -38.08
N CYS A 43 44.89 -31.62 -37.34
CA CYS A 43 45.99 -31.81 -36.39
C CYS A 43 47.37 -31.73 -37.06
N HIS A 44 47.53 -32.36 -38.23
CA HIS A 44 48.77 -32.30 -39.01
C HIS A 44 49.05 -30.89 -39.53
N GLU A 45 48.02 -30.18 -40.01
CA GLU A 45 48.13 -28.77 -40.43
C GLU A 45 48.56 -27.85 -39.29
N LEU A 46 47.97 -28.00 -38.10
CA LEU A 46 48.33 -27.22 -36.91
C LEU A 46 49.79 -27.43 -36.49
N VAL A 47 50.26 -28.69 -36.47
CA VAL A 47 51.67 -28.99 -36.16
C VAL A 47 52.61 -28.44 -37.23
N ARG A 48 52.22 -28.45 -38.50
CA ARG A 48 53.00 -27.88 -39.60
C ARG A 48 53.08 -26.35 -39.52
N GLU A 49 51.96 -25.68 -39.30
CA GLU A 49 51.91 -24.22 -39.12
C GLU A 49 52.73 -23.77 -37.92
N ALA A 50 52.57 -24.45 -36.77
CA ALA A 50 53.30 -24.08 -35.57
C ALA A 50 54.82 -24.21 -35.72
N ARG A 51 55.30 -25.12 -36.57
CA ARG A 51 56.74 -25.26 -36.91
C ARG A 51 57.24 -24.15 -37.81
N ALA A 52 56.37 -23.53 -38.61
CA ALA A 52 56.72 -22.42 -39.47
C ALA A 52 56.86 -21.09 -38.70
N ILE A 53 56.33 -21.01 -37.48
CA ILE A 53 56.39 -19.84 -36.61
C ILE A 53 57.64 -19.94 -35.71
N VAL A 54 58.59 -19.00 -35.85
CA VAL A 54 59.86 -18.94 -35.09
C VAL A 54 59.84 -17.61 -34.32
N PRO A 55 59.33 -17.55 -33.07
CA PRO A 55 59.94 -18.15 -31.86
C PRO A 55 58.95 -18.95 -30.98
N PRO A 56 59.40 -19.57 -29.85
CA PRO A 56 58.50 -20.25 -28.90
C PRO A 56 57.46 -19.30 -28.35
N ARG A 57 56.20 -19.74 -28.41
CA ARG A 57 55.03 -18.91 -28.17
C ARG A 57 54.57 -18.97 -26.71
N PRO A 58 54.01 -17.88 -26.15
CA PRO A 58 53.26 -17.95 -24.89
C PRO A 58 52.14 -19.00 -24.96
N THR A 59 52.01 -19.81 -23.92
CA THR A 59 50.96 -20.85 -23.80
C THR A 59 49.55 -20.26 -23.81
N GLY A 60 49.41 -18.96 -23.53
CA GLY A 60 48.17 -18.19 -23.50
C GLY A 60 47.59 -17.75 -24.85
N ASP A 61 48.26 -17.96 -25.99
CA ASP A 61 47.81 -17.45 -27.30
C ASP A 61 47.54 -18.55 -28.33
N LEU A 62 46.45 -18.44 -29.10
CA LEU A 62 46.06 -19.36 -30.19
C LEU A 62 46.66 -18.93 -31.55
N THR A 63 47.12 -19.86 -32.42
CA THR A 63 47.53 -19.53 -33.81
C THR A 63 46.32 -19.18 -34.66
N ASN A 64 46.53 -18.59 -35.84
CA ASN A 64 45.41 -18.29 -36.73
C ASN A 64 44.65 -19.57 -37.11
N ALA A 65 45.33 -20.70 -37.35
CA ALA A 65 44.63 -21.96 -37.56
C ALA A 65 44.00 -22.54 -36.29
N GLU A 66 44.63 -22.46 -35.11
CA GLU A 66 44.02 -22.90 -33.86
C GLU A 66 42.76 -22.08 -33.53
N ASP A 67 42.83 -20.77 -33.71
CA ASP A 67 41.72 -19.83 -33.51
C ASP A 67 40.60 -20.10 -34.51
N SER A 68 40.92 -20.26 -35.80
CA SER A 68 39.91 -20.61 -36.82
C SER A 68 39.22 -21.94 -36.53
N LEU A 69 39.96 -22.94 -36.02
CA LEU A 69 39.42 -24.25 -35.69
C LEU A 69 38.49 -24.15 -34.47
N ARG A 70 38.89 -23.36 -33.46
CA ARG A 70 38.12 -23.15 -32.23
C ARG A 70 36.86 -22.31 -32.45
N ARG A 71 36.90 -21.28 -33.31
CA ARG A 71 35.74 -20.42 -33.63
C ARG A 71 34.49 -21.22 -34.02
N SER A 72 34.65 -22.30 -34.77
CA SER A 72 33.51 -23.18 -35.14
C SER A 72 32.86 -23.89 -33.95
N ALA A 73 33.59 -24.12 -32.86
CA ALA A 73 33.07 -24.67 -31.61
C ALA A 73 32.49 -23.58 -30.72
N GLU A 74 33.11 -22.39 -30.69
CA GLU A 74 32.62 -21.21 -29.98
C GLU A 74 31.27 -20.75 -30.56
N SER A 75 31.17 -20.53 -31.86
CA SER A 75 29.91 -20.14 -32.53
C SER A 75 28.77 -21.14 -32.28
N ARG A 76 29.04 -22.45 -32.30
CA ARG A 76 28.01 -23.46 -31.96
C ARG A 76 27.61 -23.44 -30.48
N ALA A 77 28.55 -23.10 -29.58
CA ALA A 77 28.28 -22.95 -28.16
C ALA A 77 27.48 -21.68 -27.89
N GLU A 78 27.77 -20.58 -28.60
CA GLU A 78 27.01 -19.33 -28.59
C GLU A 78 25.59 -19.55 -29.09
N GLU A 79 25.40 -20.13 -30.28
CA GLU A 79 24.05 -20.45 -30.80
C GLU A 79 23.25 -21.33 -29.83
N TRP A 80 23.91 -22.29 -29.18
CA TRP A 80 23.27 -23.09 -28.15
C TRP A 80 22.89 -22.24 -26.93
N ALA A 81 23.78 -21.37 -26.46
CA ALA A 81 23.52 -20.48 -25.35
C ALA A 81 22.36 -19.52 -25.66
N HIS A 82 22.34 -18.89 -26.84
CA HIS A 82 21.24 -18.02 -27.29
C HIS A 82 19.90 -18.77 -27.33
N ARG A 83 19.86 -19.98 -27.90
CA ARG A 83 18.62 -20.79 -27.91
C ARG A 83 18.14 -21.13 -26.49
N GLU A 84 19.07 -21.47 -25.59
CA GLU A 84 18.71 -21.79 -24.21
C GLU A 84 18.26 -20.54 -23.43
N MET A 85 18.89 -19.40 -23.69
CA MET A 85 18.50 -18.09 -23.13
C MET A 85 17.09 -17.69 -23.59
N ALA A 86 16.80 -17.73 -24.89
CA ALA A 86 15.46 -17.44 -25.43
C ALA A 86 14.39 -18.35 -24.80
N LYS A 87 14.72 -19.61 -24.52
CA LYS A 87 13.76 -20.53 -23.90
C LYS A 87 13.51 -20.28 -22.40
N THR A 88 14.55 -19.95 -21.65
CA THR A 88 14.52 -19.95 -20.17
C THR A 88 14.58 -18.54 -19.57
N VAL A 89 15.62 -17.78 -19.94
CA VAL A 89 15.87 -16.42 -19.47
C VAL A 89 14.74 -15.49 -19.90
N GLU A 90 14.29 -15.55 -21.15
CA GLU A 90 13.21 -14.68 -21.66
C GLU A 90 11.90 -14.88 -20.87
N ARG A 91 11.54 -16.14 -20.61
CA ARG A 91 10.35 -16.47 -19.81
C ARG A 91 10.46 -15.90 -18.40
N THR A 92 11.59 -16.10 -17.73
CA THR A 92 11.79 -15.60 -16.35
C THR A 92 11.83 -14.07 -16.29
N VAL A 93 12.47 -13.42 -17.27
CA VAL A 93 12.48 -11.96 -17.41
C VAL A 93 11.07 -11.43 -17.65
N SER A 94 10.28 -12.05 -18.53
CA SER A 94 8.88 -11.64 -18.77
C SER A 94 8.04 -11.72 -17.48
N ALA A 95 8.19 -12.78 -16.69
CA ALA A 95 7.52 -12.92 -15.40
C ALA A 95 7.95 -11.84 -14.41
N LEU A 96 9.26 -11.53 -14.32
CA LEU A 96 9.78 -10.44 -13.49
C LEU A 96 9.20 -9.08 -13.92
N THR A 97 9.11 -8.81 -15.23
CA THR A 97 8.55 -7.54 -15.73
C THR A 97 7.06 -7.40 -15.40
N ALA A 98 6.28 -8.49 -15.48
CA ALA A 98 4.88 -8.49 -15.10
C ALA A 98 4.69 -8.20 -13.60
N LEU A 99 5.46 -8.87 -12.73
CA LEU A 99 5.42 -8.63 -11.28
C LEU A 99 5.83 -7.20 -10.92
N ARG A 100 6.82 -6.63 -11.63
CA ARG A 100 7.25 -5.24 -11.45
C ARG A 100 6.14 -4.26 -11.83
N ALA A 101 5.45 -4.50 -12.94
CA ALA A 101 4.32 -3.68 -13.35
C ALA A 101 3.21 -3.71 -12.30
N GLU A 102 2.89 -4.89 -11.76
CA GLU A 102 1.92 -5.04 -10.67
C GLU A 102 2.35 -4.30 -9.40
N ALA A 103 3.63 -4.43 -9.01
CA ALA A 103 4.19 -3.71 -7.87
C ALA A 103 4.12 -2.18 -8.04
N HIS A 104 4.32 -1.67 -9.27
CA HIS A 104 4.18 -0.26 -9.57
C HIS A 104 2.72 0.22 -9.42
N VAL A 105 1.76 -0.55 -9.92
CA VAL A 105 0.32 -0.25 -9.76
C VAL A 105 -0.08 -0.27 -8.27
N LEU A 106 0.44 -1.20 -7.48
CA LEU A 106 0.20 -1.19 -6.02
C LEU A 106 0.83 0.04 -5.34
N GLY A 107 2.01 0.45 -5.79
CA GLY A 107 2.66 1.68 -5.31
C GLY A 107 1.81 2.93 -5.59
N GLN A 108 1.25 3.04 -6.79
CA GLN A 108 0.31 4.12 -7.14
C GLN A 108 -0.94 4.07 -6.26
N ARG A 109 -1.55 2.90 -6.06
CA ARG A 109 -2.73 2.78 -5.16
C ARG A 109 -2.43 3.15 -3.71
N LEU A 110 -1.21 2.87 -3.23
CA LEU A 110 -0.78 3.32 -1.89
C LEU A 110 -0.60 4.84 -1.83
N ALA A 111 -0.09 5.46 -2.90
CA ALA A 111 -0.02 6.91 -3.00
C ALA A 111 -1.43 7.54 -3.02
N ASP A 112 -2.34 6.99 -3.83
CA ASP A 112 -3.74 7.47 -3.91
C ASP A 112 -4.46 7.38 -2.56
N LEU A 113 -4.15 6.37 -1.74
CA LEU A 113 -4.71 6.26 -0.38
C LEU A 113 -4.18 7.35 0.56
N ASN A 114 -2.95 7.81 0.37
CA ASN A 114 -2.39 8.92 1.14
C ASN A 114 -2.95 10.28 0.68
N ASP A 115 -3.25 10.41 -0.61
CA ASP A 115 -3.84 11.63 -1.19
C ASP A 115 -5.36 11.71 -1.01
N ARG A 116 -5.97 10.68 -0.43
CA ARG A 116 -7.41 10.65 -0.18
C ARG A 116 -7.82 11.71 0.83
N HIS A 117 -8.86 12.47 0.48
CA HIS A 117 -9.49 13.43 1.38
C HIS A 117 -10.51 12.76 2.30
N TYR A 118 -10.55 13.22 3.55
CA TYR A 118 -11.45 12.80 4.61
C TYR A 118 -12.32 13.97 5.03
N VAL A 119 -13.51 13.66 5.57
CA VAL A 119 -14.42 14.68 6.10
C VAL A 119 -14.18 14.79 7.60
N GLY A 120 -13.77 15.97 8.05
CA GLY A 120 -13.56 16.32 9.44
C GLY A 120 -14.88 16.51 10.21
N PRO A 121 -14.81 16.67 11.54
CA PRO A 121 -15.97 16.81 12.42
C PRO A 121 -16.87 18.02 12.10
N HIS A 122 -16.34 19.10 11.54
CA HIS A 122 -17.14 20.28 11.17
C HIS A 122 -17.42 20.37 9.66
N GLY A 123 -17.20 19.27 8.93
CA GLY A 123 -17.42 19.20 7.48
C GLY A 123 -16.26 19.72 6.63
N GLU A 124 -15.13 20.09 7.26
CA GLU A 124 -13.91 20.44 6.54
C GLU A 124 -13.30 19.24 5.80
N SER A 125 -12.66 19.49 4.66
CA SER A 125 -11.87 18.48 3.95
C SER A 125 -10.46 18.41 4.53
N CYS A 126 -10.09 17.29 5.14
CA CYS A 126 -8.76 17.03 5.67
C CYS A 126 -7.99 16.07 4.77
N THR A 127 -6.67 16.21 4.70
CA THR A 127 -5.78 15.19 4.12
C THR A 127 -5.70 13.95 5.02
N ALA A 128 -5.21 12.83 4.48
CA ALA A 128 -4.99 11.61 5.28
C ALA A 128 -4.06 11.83 6.48
N ALA A 129 -3.02 12.65 6.31
CA ALA A 129 -2.05 12.98 7.35
C ALA A 129 -2.68 13.82 8.47
N GLU A 130 -3.43 14.86 8.10
CA GLU A 130 -4.15 15.71 9.06
C GLU A 130 -5.22 14.91 9.81
N ALA A 131 -6.00 14.09 9.11
CA ALA A 131 -7.04 13.26 9.73
C ALA A 131 -6.45 12.29 10.76
N ARG A 132 -5.29 11.66 10.45
CA ARG A 132 -4.56 10.79 11.40
C ARG A 132 -4.04 11.58 12.59
N SER A 133 -3.42 12.73 12.35
CA SER A 133 -2.91 13.60 13.41
C SER A 133 -4.03 14.04 14.36
N LEU A 134 -5.16 14.51 13.82
CA LEU A 134 -6.32 14.95 14.59
C LEU A 134 -6.94 13.79 15.39
N HIS A 135 -7.04 12.61 14.78
CA HIS A 135 -7.50 11.42 15.46
C HIS A 135 -6.58 11.05 16.64
N ASP A 136 -5.27 10.99 16.40
CA ASP A 136 -4.30 10.56 17.42
C ASP A 136 -4.15 11.59 18.56
N GLU A 137 -4.20 12.88 18.23
CA GLU A 137 -4.28 13.97 19.20
C GLU A 137 -5.56 13.85 20.03
N SER A 138 -6.71 13.61 19.40
CA SER A 138 -7.99 13.44 20.10
C SER A 138 -7.99 12.20 21.01
N VAL A 139 -7.43 11.07 20.56
CA VAL A 139 -7.29 9.86 21.38
C VAL A 139 -6.42 10.15 22.60
N THR A 140 -5.24 10.74 22.37
CA THR A 140 -4.27 11.01 23.43
C THR A 140 -4.85 11.98 24.46
N ALA A 141 -5.53 13.03 23.99
CA ALA A 141 -6.13 14.01 24.87
C ALA A 141 -7.30 13.44 25.67
N VAL A 142 -8.16 12.62 25.07
CA VAL A 142 -9.24 11.92 25.80
C VAL A 142 -8.65 10.97 26.84
N GLN A 143 -7.62 10.20 26.50
CA GLN A 143 -6.96 9.30 27.43
C GLN A 143 -6.30 10.02 28.60
N ALA A 144 -5.62 11.14 28.33
CA ALA A 144 -5.01 11.97 29.37
C ALA A 144 -6.07 12.56 30.31
N ASP A 145 -7.17 13.08 29.76
CA ASP A 145 -8.28 13.63 30.53
C ASP A 145 -8.98 12.52 31.37
N GLU A 146 -9.18 11.33 30.81
CA GLU A 146 -9.71 10.16 31.53
C GLU A 146 -8.81 9.68 32.67
N GLN A 147 -7.48 9.70 32.49
CA GLN A 147 -6.51 9.34 33.54
C GLN A 147 -6.58 10.29 34.75
N VAL A 148 -6.92 11.55 34.53
CA VAL A 148 -7.14 12.55 35.60
C VAL A 148 -8.58 12.48 36.16
N GLY A 149 -9.40 11.57 35.64
CA GLY A 149 -10.78 11.36 36.10
C GLY A 149 -11.78 12.36 35.53
N ALA A 150 -11.44 13.04 34.43
CA ALA A 150 -12.36 13.95 33.76
C ALA A 150 -13.59 13.20 33.21
N ARG A 151 -14.76 13.84 33.31
CA ARG A 151 -16.06 13.30 32.91
C ARG A 151 -16.67 14.01 31.70
N ASN A 152 -15.99 15.02 31.17
CA ASN A 152 -16.36 15.80 29.99
C ASN A 152 -16.51 14.94 28.71
N HIS A 153 -15.78 13.84 28.60
CA HIS A 153 -15.84 12.91 27.45
C HIS A 153 -16.94 11.85 27.55
N ARG A 154 -17.64 11.75 28.69
CA ARG A 154 -18.64 10.72 28.90
C ARG A 154 -19.86 10.96 28.00
N ARG A 155 -20.26 9.91 27.28
CA ARG A 155 -21.43 9.92 26.40
C ARG A 155 -22.73 9.64 27.12
N VAL A 156 -23.82 10.15 26.55
CA VAL A 156 -25.16 9.80 27.01
C VAL A 156 -25.54 8.44 26.43
N PRO A 157 -25.98 7.48 27.26
CA PRO A 157 -26.36 6.16 26.75
C PRO A 157 -27.56 6.27 25.79
N PRO A 158 -27.65 5.38 24.79
CA PRO A 158 -28.68 5.46 23.75
C PRO A 158 -30.11 5.30 24.32
N GLY A 159 -30.25 4.61 25.46
CA GLY A 159 -31.53 4.50 26.17
C GLY A 159 -32.09 5.86 26.62
N THR A 160 -31.24 6.75 27.12
CA THR A 160 -31.65 8.10 27.55
C THR A 160 -32.06 8.97 26.36
N LYS A 161 -31.34 8.87 25.23
CA LYS A 161 -31.71 9.56 23.98
C LYS A 161 -33.07 9.08 23.45
N LYS A 162 -33.35 7.78 23.54
CA LYS A 162 -34.66 7.20 23.19
C LYS A 162 -35.77 7.69 24.12
N LEU A 163 -35.52 7.76 25.43
CA LEU A 163 -36.49 8.28 26.41
C LEU A 163 -36.85 9.74 26.10
N MET A 164 -35.86 10.57 25.78
CA MET A 164 -36.10 11.97 25.38
C MET A 164 -36.92 12.09 24.09
N THR A 165 -36.67 11.22 23.12
CA THR A 165 -37.48 11.19 21.88
C THR A 165 -38.95 10.84 22.18
N LYS A 166 -39.20 9.93 23.14
CA LYS A 166 -40.56 9.62 23.60
C LYS A 166 -41.23 10.78 24.32
N LEU A 167 -40.48 11.50 25.16
CA LEU A 167 -40.96 12.71 25.84
C LEU A 167 -41.33 13.82 24.85
N LEU A 168 -40.56 13.96 23.76
CA LEU A 168 -40.90 14.88 22.67
C LEU A 168 -42.21 14.49 21.96
N GLY A 169 -42.47 13.19 21.80
CA GLY A 169 -43.75 12.71 21.28
C GLY A 169 -44.93 13.02 22.20
N LEU A 170 -44.73 12.93 23.52
CA LEU A 170 -45.74 13.34 24.51
C LEU A 170 -46.01 14.84 24.42
N ASP A 171 -44.96 15.66 24.36
CA ASP A 171 -45.04 17.10 24.17
C ASP A 171 -45.87 17.45 22.91
N LEU A 172 -45.59 16.80 21.78
CA LEU A 172 -46.35 17.01 20.55
C LEU A 172 -47.86 16.80 20.73
N VAL A 173 -48.26 15.73 21.43
CA VAL A 173 -49.69 15.45 21.69
C VAL A 173 -50.31 16.56 22.55
N VAL A 174 -49.60 16.98 23.59
CA VAL A 174 -50.04 18.06 24.49
C VAL A 174 -50.16 19.38 23.75
N LEU A 175 -49.15 19.75 22.97
CA LEU A 175 -49.13 20.99 22.22
C LEU A 175 -50.18 20.99 21.10
N THR A 176 -50.41 19.84 20.46
CA THR A 176 -51.50 19.69 19.47
C THR A 176 -52.86 19.90 20.11
N PHE A 177 -53.09 19.30 21.28
CA PHE A 177 -54.31 19.53 22.05
C PHE A 177 -54.49 21.02 22.40
N LEU A 178 -53.41 21.68 22.84
CA LEU A 178 -53.44 23.11 23.18
C LEU A 178 -53.71 23.99 21.95
N MET A 179 -53.05 23.72 20.82
CA MET A 179 -53.26 24.45 19.56
C MET A 179 -54.67 24.23 19.02
N ALA A 180 -55.23 23.02 19.17
CA ALA A 180 -56.60 22.73 18.80
C ALA A 180 -57.58 23.55 19.64
N LYS A 181 -57.33 23.68 20.96
CA LYS A 181 -58.09 24.58 21.83
C LYS A 181 -57.91 26.06 21.47
N PHE A 182 -56.70 26.48 21.10
CA PHE A 182 -56.42 27.86 20.69
C PHE A 182 -57.20 28.25 19.42
N LEU A 183 -57.26 27.35 18.44
CA LEU A 183 -58.03 27.55 17.21
C LEU A 183 -59.52 27.25 17.36
N ASN A 184 -59.98 26.99 18.60
CA ASN A 184 -61.36 26.63 18.94
C ASN A 184 -61.90 25.47 18.08
N VAL A 185 -61.08 24.44 17.90
CA VAL A 185 -61.47 23.20 17.21
C VAL A 185 -62.45 22.44 18.09
N ASP A 186 -63.62 22.12 17.55
CA ASP A 186 -64.54 21.19 18.18
C ASP A 186 -64.01 19.75 18.06
N LEU A 187 -63.28 19.29 19.07
CA LEU A 187 -62.64 17.97 19.06
C LEU A 187 -63.61 16.79 18.89
N GLN A 188 -64.91 16.97 19.17
CA GLN A 188 -65.92 15.92 19.04
C GLN A 188 -66.61 15.89 17.67
N GLY A 189 -66.53 16.99 16.91
CA GLY A 189 -67.24 17.16 15.64
C GLY A 189 -66.39 17.74 14.52
N PHE A 190 -65.07 17.91 14.70
CA PHE A 190 -64.23 18.63 13.74
C PHE A 190 -64.26 18.01 12.35
N TRP A 191 -64.47 16.69 12.25
CA TRP A 191 -64.57 15.98 10.96
C TRP A 191 -65.88 16.23 10.22
N LEU A 192 -66.89 16.81 10.86
CA LEU A 192 -68.20 17.10 10.26
C LEU A 192 -68.22 18.40 9.45
N SER A 193 -67.18 19.24 9.56
CA SER A 193 -67.09 20.52 8.84
C SER A 193 -65.71 20.71 8.22
N SER A 194 -65.66 21.32 7.03
CA SER A 194 -64.40 21.68 6.37
C SER A 194 -63.57 22.68 7.19
N ASP A 195 -64.23 23.63 7.85
CA ASP A 195 -63.59 24.60 8.75
C ASP A 195 -62.96 23.92 9.98
N GLY A 196 -63.64 22.93 10.57
CA GLY A 196 -63.10 22.13 11.68
C GLY A 196 -61.85 21.36 11.30
N ILE A 197 -61.83 20.73 10.12
CA ILE A 197 -60.66 20.02 9.60
C ILE A 197 -59.49 20.99 9.37
N ILE A 198 -59.72 22.14 8.73
CA ILE A 198 -58.66 23.13 8.47
C ILE A 198 -58.04 23.60 9.80
N LYS A 199 -58.86 23.91 10.80
CA LYS A 199 -58.36 24.32 12.12
C LYS A 199 -57.61 23.20 12.84
N ALA A 200 -58.07 21.95 12.75
CA ALA A 200 -57.39 20.81 13.35
C ALA A 200 -56.02 20.54 12.70
N VAL A 201 -55.94 20.61 11.36
CA VAL A 201 -54.67 20.47 10.62
C VAL A 201 -53.74 21.62 10.96
N THR A 202 -54.25 22.85 10.99
CA THR A 202 -53.46 24.04 11.35
C THR A 202 -52.90 23.91 12.77
N ALA A 203 -53.70 23.43 13.73
CA ALA A 203 -53.25 23.17 15.10
C ALA A 203 -52.11 22.14 15.15
N LEU A 204 -52.25 21.04 14.41
CA LEU A 204 -51.22 20.02 14.32
C LEU A 204 -49.92 20.58 13.71
N VAL A 205 -50.01 21.37 12.63
CA VAL A 205 -48.85 21.98 11.99
C VAL A 205 -48.12 22.92 12.95
N PHE A 206 -48.85 23.78 13.67
CA PHE A 206 -48.23 24.66 14.67
C PHE A 206 -47.64 23.90 15.85
N ALA A 207 -48.27 22.81 16.28
CA ALA A 207 -47.71 21.96 17.33
C ALA A 207 -46.42 21.26 16.87
N VAL A 208 -46.39 20.71 15.66
CA VAL A 208 -45.17 20.13 15.08
C VAL A 208 -44.07 21.19 14.99
N LEU A 209 -44.37 22.37 14.44
CA LEU A 209 -43.41 23.48 14.35
C LEU A 209 -42.90 23.93 15.73
N GLY A 210 -43.79 24.05 16.71
CA GLY A 210 -43.44 24.44 18.07
C GLY A 210 -42.54 23.41 18.74
N THR A 211 -42.97 22.15 18.78
CA THR A 211 -42.21 21.06 19.42
C THR A 211 -40.87 20.82 18.72
N VAL A 212 -40.85 20.69 17.39
CA VAL A 212 -39.61 20.46 16.64
C VAL A 212 -38.71 21.68 16.66
N GLY A 213 -39.27 22.89 16.49
CA GLY A 213 -38.50 24.13 16.50
C GLY A 213 -37.82 24.38 17.84
N VAL A 214 -38.56 24.26 18.95
CA VAL A 214 -38.00 24.43 20.30
C VAL A 214 -36.96 23.35 20.59
N ALA A 215 -37.26 22.07 20.31
CA ALA A 215 -36.28 21.02 20.52
C ALA A 215 -35.01 21.21 19.68
N SER A 216 -35.15 21.63 18.42
CA SER A 216 -34.00 21.88 17.54
C SER A 216 -33.16 23.06 18.02
N ALA A 217 -33.79 24.16 18.46
CA ALA A 217 -33.10 25.30 19.04
C ALA A 217 -32.36 24.90 20.33
N MET A 218 -33.03 24.19 21.25
CA MET A 218 -32.43 23.71 22.51
C MET A 218 -31.24 22.77 22.25
N LYS A 219 -31.34 21.90 21.23
CA LYS A 219 -30.23 21.05 20.80
C LYS A 219 -29.05 21.86 20.25
N MET A 220 -29.30 22.86 19.41
CA MET A 220 -28.24 23.74 18.88
C MET A 220 -27.50 24.46 20.01
N PHE A 221 -28.23 24.97 21.01
CA PHE A 221 -27.61 25.55 22.21
C PHE A 221 -26.80 24.50 22.99
N GLY A 222 -27.32 23.29 23.17
CA GLY A 222 -26.63 22.20 23.85
C GLY A 222 -25.29 21.84 23.17
N VAL A 223 -25.29 21.70 21.85
CA VAL A 223 -24.08 21.43 21.04
C VAL A 223 -23.07 22.57 21.20
N ARG A 224 -23.51 23.82 21.02
CA ARG A 224 -22.63 24.99 21.11
C ARG A 224 -22.01 25.14 22.50
N HIS A 225 -22.77 24.84 23.55
CA HIS A 225 -22.29 24.93 24.93
C HIS A 225 -21.32 23.80 25.31
N ARG A 226 -21.16 22.73 24.52
CA ARG A 226 -20.14 21.67 24.79
C ARG A 226 -18.72 22.22 24.89
N VAL A 227 -18.40 23.29 24.15
CA VAL A 227 -17.09 23.99 24.22
C VAL A 227 -16.79 24.49 25.63
N HIS A 228 -17.83 24.82 26.38
CA HIS A 228 -17.74 25.37 27.73
C HIS A 228 -17.83 24.29 28.81
N ARG A 229 -17.65 23.01 28.46
CA ARG A 229 -17.76 21.91 29.41
C ARG A 229 -16.41 21.65 30.07
N GLY A 230 -16.32 21.88 31.38
CA GLY A 230 -15.11 21.65 32.15
C GLY A 230 -14.87 20.18 32.49
N PRO A 231 -13.68 19.83 33.04
CA PRO A 231 -13.29 18.45 33.35
C PRO A 231 -14.29 17.69 34.24
N HIS A 232 -14.98 18.38 35.15
CA HIS A 232 -16.04 17.82 36.00
C HIS A 232 -17.33 17.42 35.27
N GLY A 233 -17.46 17.73 33.98
CA GLY A 233 -18.63 17.42 33.16
C GLY A 233 -19.75 18.47 33.18
N TRP A 234 -19.58 19.57 33.93
CA TRP A 234 -20.50 20.71 33.99
C TRP A 234 -19.94 21.94 33.28
N TRP A 235 -20.73 23.03 33.24
CA TRP A 235 -20.29 24.32 32.69
C TRP A 235 -19.06 24.85 33.43
N ASP A 236 -18.05 25.20 32.65
CA ASP A 236 -16.87 25.90 33.11
C ASP A 236 -16.97 27.37 32.73
N PHE A 237 -17.17 28.19 33.75
CA PHE A 237 -17.21 29.64 33.62
C PHE A 237 -15.79 30.23 33.69
N GLY A 238 -14.73 29.46 33.95
CA GLY A 238 -13.36 29.97 34.13
C GLY A 238 -12.71 30.52 32.86
N ASN A 239 -13.08 30.04 31.68
CA ASN A 239 -12.35 30.25 30.41
C ASN A 239 -12.64 31.58 29.69
N GLY A 240 -12.83 32.69 30.42
CA GLY A 240 -12.90 34.04 29.84
C GLY A 240 -14.20 34.42 29.09
N SER A 241 -15.11 33.47 28.83
CA SER A 241 -16.39 33.70 28.12
C SER A 241 -17.62 33.81 29.04
N ARG A 242 -17.43 34.09 30.34
CA ARG A 242 -18.52 34.16 31.35
C ARG A 242 -19.72 34.95 30.88
N GLY A 243 -19.51 36.14 30.33
CA GLY A 243 -20.58 37.03 29.89
C GLY A 243 -21.42 36.42 28.79
N ALA A 244 -20.78 35.94 27.72
CA ALA A 244 -21.48 35.35 26.58
C ALA A 244 -22.24 34.08 26.96
N LEU A 245 -21.61 33.15 27.70
CA LEU A 245 -22.27 31.92 28.14
C LEU A 245 -23.45 32.19 29.07
N THR A 246 -23.32 33.15 29.99
CA THR A 246 -24.41 33.50 30.91
C THR A 246 -25.59 34.12 30.17
N VAL A 247 -25.32 35.00 29.19
CA VAL A 247 -26.36 35.58 28.33
C VAL A 247 -27.05 34.50 27.49
N GLU A 248 -26.30 33.57 26.91
CA GLU A 248 -26.87 32.47 26.11
C GLU A 248 -27.70 31.50 26.97
N LEU A 249 -27.24 31.16 28.18
CA LEU A 249 -28.02 30.37 29.13
C LEU A 249 -29.28 31.12 29.61
N ALA A 250 -29.18 32.43 29.84
CA ALA A 250 -30.34 33.26 30.20
C ALA A 250 -31.35 33.34 29.06
N LEU A 251 -30.90 33.45 27.81
CA LEU A 251 -31.76 33.41 26.63
C LEU A 251 -32.44 32.04 26.48
N CYS A 252 -31.68 30.96 26.63
CA CYS A 252 -32.20 29.59 26.57
C CYS A 252 -33.25 29.32 27.66
N GLY A 253 -32.96 29.71 28.90
CA GLY A 253 -33.89 29.64 30.02
C GLY A 253 -35.10 30.55 29.83
N GLY A 254 -34.89 31.78 29.33
CA GLY A 254 -35.93 32.74 29.02
C GLY A 254 -36.93 32.23 27.98
N VAL A 255 -36.45 31.58 26.92
CA VAL A 255 -37.31 30.94 25.90
C VAL A 255 -38.15 29.82 26.52
N ALA A 256 -37.53 28.94 27.32
CA ALA A 256 -38.25 27.85 27.99
C ALA A 256 -39.32 28.38 28.95
N VAL A 257 -38.99 29.40 29.75
CA VAL A 257 -39.93 30.05 30.67
C VAL A 257 -41.04 30.78 29.91
N ALA A 258 -40.73 31.50 28.84
CA ALA A 258 -41.71 32.22 28.03
C ALA A 258 -42.74 31.26 27.40
N LEU A 259 -42.28 30.14 26.83
CA LEU A 259 -43.15 29.08 26.29
C LEU A 259 -44.02 28.45 27.38
N SER A 260 -43.41 28.07 28.50
CA SER A 260 -44.12 27.51 29.65
C SER A 260 -45.19 28.45 30.18
N THR A 261 -44.87 29.74 30.27
CA THR A 261 -45.79 30.80 30.72
C THR A 261 -46.92 31.01 29.73
N ALA A 262 -46.63 31.05 28.42
CA ALA A 262 -47.65 31.18 27.38
C ALA A 262 -48.66 30.03 27.41
N VAL A 263 -48.18 28.79 27.57
CA VAL A 263 -49.01 27.59 27.72
C VAL A 263 -49.84 27.65 29.01
N SER A 264 -49.20 27.97 30.14
CA SER A 264 -49.85 28.05 31.44
C SER A 264 -50.93 29.13 31.49
N TRP A 265 -50.64 30.30 30.94
CA TRP A 265 -51.56 31.42 30.84
C TRP A 265 -52.81 31.07 30.04
N ARG A 266 -52.64 30.32 28.95
CA ARG A 266 -53.77 29.87 28.13
C ARG A 266 -54.70 28.92 28.90
N PHE A 267 -54.15 27.97 29.65
CA PHE A 267 -54.94 27.08 30.51
C PHE A 267 -55.75 27.84 31.56
N VAL A 268 -55.19 28.90 32.15
CA VAL A 268 -55.91 29.76 33.11
C VAL A 268 -57.06 30.52 32.42
N MET A 269 -56.84 31.00 31.21
CA MET A 269 -57.87 31.71 30.42
C MET A 269 -59.03 30.80 30.02
N ASP A 270 -58.76 29.60 29.53
CA ASP A 270 -59.79 28.61 29.14
C ASP A 270 -60.47 27.97 30.34
N GLY A 271 -59.81 27.95 31.50
CA GLY A 271 -60.31 27.39 32.74
C GLY A 271 -61.33 28.25 33.50
N ARG A 272 -61.66 29.46 33.02
CA ARG A 272 -62.48 30.45 33.76
C ARG A 272 -63.92 30.01 34.10
N GLY A 273 -64.40 28.89 33.56
CA GLY A 273 -65.69 28.27 33.91
C GLY A 273 -65.60 27.03 34.80
N GLY A 274 -64.40 26.57 35.17
CA GLY A 274 -64.16 25.35 35.95
C GLY A 274 -63.66 25.61 37.37
N ASN A 275 -63.23 24.55 38.06
CA ASN A 275 -62.61 24.68 39.40
C ASN A 275 -61.24 25.40 39.27
N PRO A 276 -61.08 26.60 39.87
CA PRO A 276 -59.88 27.42 39.70
C PRO A 276 -58.61 26.74 40.24
N VAL A 277 -58.73 25.87 41.24
CA VAL A 277 -57.60 25.12 41.80
C VAL A 277 -57.10 24.09 40.79
N LEU A 278 -58.02 23.36 40.15
CA LEU A 278 -57.69 22.32 39.18
C LEU A 278 -57.05 22.91 37.91
N THR A 279 -57.58 24.03 37.42
CA THR A 279 -57.05 24.71 36.22
C THR A 279 -55.65 25.24 36.46
N THR A 280 -55.39 25.79 37.65
CA THR A 280 -54.06 26.27 38.04
C THR A 280 -53.07 25.12 38.17
N LEU A 281 -53.47 24.00 38.80
CA LEU A 281 -52.63 22.81 38.94
C LEU A 281 -52.24 22.23 37.58
N MET A 282 -53.20 22.11 36.66
CA MET A 282 -52.94 21.62 35.30
C MET A 282 -52.02 22.57 34.53
N ALA A 283 -52.24 23.89 34.60
CA ALA A 283 -51.37 24.88 33.97
C ALA A 283 -49.91 24.71 34.42
N VAL A 284 -49.68 24.61 35.74
CA VAL A 284 -48.34 24.39 36.31
C VAL A 284 -47.73 23.07 35.85
N LEU A 285 -48.50 21.97 35.86
CA LEU A 285 -48.02 20.66 35.42
C LEU A 285 -47.59 20.68 33.95
N PHE A 286 -48.40 21.28 33.07
CA PHE A 286 -48.07 21.40 31.65
C PHE A 286 -46.84 22.28 31.42
N GLY A 287 -46.77 23.44 32.08
CA GLY A 287 -45.59 24.29 32.02
C GLY A 287 -44.31 23.55 32.46
N LEU A 288 -44.40 22.73 33.51
CA LEU A 288 -43.28 21.93 34.01
C LEU A 288 -42.87 20.82 33.03
N VAL A 289 -43.83 20.14 32.40
CA VAL A 289 -43.55 19.11 31.38
C VAL A 289 -42.88 19.72 30.14
N MET A 290 -43.39 20.85 29.64
CA MET A 290 -42.81 21.58 28.51
C MET A 290 -41.38 22.03 28.80
N THR A 291 -41.19 22.67 29.96
CA THR A 291 -39.87 23.14 30.41
C THR A 291 -38.91 21.97 30.58
N GLY A 292 -39.38 20.89 31.21
CA GLY A 292 -38.62 19.65 31.38
C GLY A 292 -38.19 19.05 30.04
N ALA A 293 -39.08 18.98 29.05
CA ALA A 293 -38.75 18.48 27.72
C ALA A 293 -37.71 19.35 27.01
N ALA A 294 -37.83 20.68 27.07
CA ALA A 294 -36.87 21.61 26.49
C ALA A 294 -35.48 21.51 27.17
N VAL A 295 -35.45 21.49 28.50
CA VAL A 295 -34.21 21.33 29.29
C VAL A 295 -33.58 19.97 29.04
N LEU A 296 -34.37 18.91 28.93
CA LEU A 296 -33.88 17.58 28.58
C LEU A 296 -33.28 17.57 27.17
N ALA A 297 -33.95 18.15 26.17
CA ALA A 297 -33.41 18.25 24.81
C ALA A 297 -32.06 18.98 24.78
N TYR A 298 -31.93 20.06 25.55
CA TYR A 298 -30.67 20.77 25.75
C TYR A 298 -29.61 19.87 26.42
N LEU A 299 -29.96 19.25 27.56
CA LEU A 299 -29.03 18.42 28.34
C LEU A 299 -28.61 17.16 27.60
N SER A 300 -29.43 16.58 26.72
CA SER A 300 -29.01 15.43 25.88
C SER A 300 -27.79 15.79 25.09
N GLU A 301 -27.82 16.94 24.41
CA GLU A 301 -26.73 17.30 23.54
C GLU A 301 -25.56 17.84 24.36
N PHE A 302 -25.81 18.69 25.35
CA PHE A 302 -24.73 19.20 26.21
C PHE A 302 -23.94 18.09 26.94
N ALA A 303 -24.64 17.06 27.42
CA ALA A 303 -24.01 15.95 28.14
C ALA A 303 -23.39 14.89 27.23
N ASP A 304 -23.65 14.91 25.93
CA ASP A 304 -23.21 13.88 25.00
C ASP A 304 -21.80 14.12 24.48
N GLY A 305 -20.83 13.65 25.27
CA GLY A 305 -19.41 13.72 24.93
C GLY A 305 -18.86 15.14 24.87
N SER A 306 -17.65 15.24 24.32
CA SER A 306 -16.99 16.49 23.96
C SER A 306 -16.74 16.57 22.46
N LEU A 307 -16.30 17.73 21.97
CA LEU A 307 -15.90 17.91 20.57
C LEU A 307 -14.82 16.92 20.12
N ARG A 308 -13.90 16.53 21.03
CA ARG A 308 -12.87 15.53 20.74
C ARG A 308 -13.47 14.14 20.52
N THR A 309 -14.46 13.76 21.31
CA THR A 309 -15.13 12.45 21.13
C THR A 309 -15.99 12.42 19.86
N GLU A 310 -16.54 13.57 19.45
CA GLU A 310 -17.25 13.72 18.17
C GLU A 310 -16.28 13.59 16.99
N ALA A 311 -15.11 14.23 17.07
CA ALA A 311 -14.04 14.05 16.08
C ALA A 311 -13.63 12.57 15.95
N LEU A 312 -13.52 11.85 17.07
CA LEU A 312 -13.24 10.41 17.04
C LEU A 312 -14.34 9.61 16.36
N ASP A 313 -15.63 9.90 16.58
CA ASP A 313 -16.71 9.17 15.91
C ASP A 313 -16.72 9.34 14.40
N VAL A 314 -16.40 10.55 13.95
CA VAL A 314 -16.40 10.88 12.53
C VAL A 314 -15.16 10.29 11.86
N LEU A 315 -13.98 10.44 12.47
CA LEU A 315 -12.70 10.05 11.86
C LEU A 315 -12.38 8.55 12.01
N ALA A 316 -12.70 7.93 13.14
CA ALA A 316 -12.35 6.53 13.41
C ALA A 316 -12.86 5.54 12.34
N PRO A 317 -14.14 5.54 11.91
CA PRO A 317 -14.60 4.59 10.90
C PRO A 317 -13.94 4.83 9.53
N GLN A 318 -13.72 6.11 9.16
CA GLN A 318 -13.07 6.46 7.90
C GLN A 318 -11.61 6.00 7.87
N LEU A 319 -10.88 6.21 8.97
CA LEU A 319 -9.48 5.81 9.11
C LEU A 319 -9.31 4.30 9.27
N HIS A 320 -10.24 3.61 9.93
CA HIS A 320 -10.17 2.16 10.09
C HIS A 320 -10.28 1.44 8.74
N GLY A 321 -11.21 1.87 7.89
CA GLY A 321 -11.35 1.33 6.53
C GLY A 321 -10.12 1.57 5.66
N SER A 322 -9.51 2.74 5.75
CA SER A 322 -8.29 3.05 4.99
C SER A 322 -7.07 2.29 5.51
N LYS A 323 -6.91 2.16 6.84
CA LYS A 323 -5.83 1.38 7.46
C LYS A 323 -5.89 -0.10 7.08
N GLY A 324 -7.08 -0.70 7.06
CA GLY A 324 -7.25 -2.09 6.61
C GLY A 324 -6.82 -2.28 5.15
N SER A 325 -7.19 -1.33 4.29
CA SER A 325 -6.82 -1.33 2.87
C SER A 325 -5.32 -1.15 2.67
N GLU A 326 -4.70 -0.24 3.43
CA GLU A 326 -3.26 0.01 3.41
C GLU A 326 -2.46 -1.23 3.85
N ILE A 327 -2.85 -1.87 4.95
CA ILE A 327 -2.22 -3.10 5.44
C ILE A 327 -2.32 -4.21 4.38
N ALA A 328 -3.49 -4.39 3.77
CA ALA A 328 -3.68 -5.39 2.73
C ALA A 328 -2.81 -5.14 1.48
N LEU A 329 -2.72 -3.88 1.02
CA LEU A 329 -1.88 -3.51 -0.12
C LEU A 329 -0.38 -3.67 0.19
N ARG A 330 0.07 -3.25 1.37
CA ARG A 330 1.46 -3.47 1.82
C ARG A 330 1.79 -4.95 1.93
N GLY A 331 0.87 -5.77 2.45
CA GLY A 331 1.01 -7.21 2.50
C GLY A 331 1.18 -7.82 1.10
N LYS A 332 0.36 -7.41 0.12
CA LYS A 332 0.51 -7.82 -1.28
C LYS A 332 1.85 -7.40 -1.88
N GLN A 333 2.29 -6.17 -1.62
CA GLN A 333 3.57 -5.65 -2.12
C GLN A 333 4.75 -6.47 -1.56
N GLN A 334 4.72 -6.86 -0.28
CA GLN A 334 5.73 -7.72 0.31
C GLN A 334 5.78 -9.11 -0.34
N VAL A 335 4.62 -9.70 -0.63
CA VAL A 335 4.53 -11.00 -1.32
C VAL A 335 5.11 -10.91 -2.73
N LEU A 336 4.77 -9.87 -3.50
CA LEU A 336 5.32 -9.66 -4.85
C LEU A 336 6.84 -9.45 -4.80
N HIS A 337 7.34 -8.69 -3.83
CA HIS A 337 8.78 -8.51 -3.65
C HIS A 337 9.49 -9.84 -3.36
N GLY A 338 8.92 -10.67 -2.48
CA GLY A 338 9.42 -12.02 -2.23
C GLY A 338 9.43 -12.91 -3.48
N GLN A 339 8.41 -12.81 -4.34
CA GLN A 339 8.36 -13.54 -5.62
C GLN A 339 9.42 -13.05 -6.61
N MET A 340 9.62 -11.73 -6.72
CA MET A 340 10.66 -11.14 -7.58
C MET A 340 12.06 -11.58 -7.17
N VAL A 341 12.37 -11.60 -5.86
CA VAL A 341 13.67 -12.09 -5.35
C VAL A 341 13.89 -13.56 -5.74
N ARG A 342 12.90 -14.43 -5.53
CA ARG A 342 13.00 -15.86 -5.88
C ARG A 342 13.23 -16.08 -7.39
N LEU A 343 12.52 -15.34 -8.24
CA LEU A 343 12.71 -15.42 -9.69
C LEU A 343 14.07 -14.89 -10.13
N ASN A 344 14.58 -13.83 -9.49
CA ASN A 344 15.91 -13.31 -9.79
C ASN A 344 17.01 -14.32 -9.38
N GLU A 345 16.88 -14.98 -8.24
CA GLU A 345 17.78 -16.08 -7.84
C GLU A 345 17.70 -17.28 -8.80
N GLN A 346 16.50 -17.60 -9.30
CA GLN A 346 16.35 -18.62 -10.34
C GLN A 346 17.07 -18.20 -11.63
N LEU A 347 16.87 -16.96 -12.08
CA LEU A 347 17.53 -16.41 -13.27
C LEU A 347 19.06 -16.45 -13.14
N ALA A 348 19.61 -16.07 -11.99
CA ALA A 348 21.04 -16.13 -11.72
C ALA A 348 21.58 -17.57 -11.80
N ARG A 349 20.84 -18.55 -11.26
CA ARG A 349 21.20 -19.98 -11.36
C ARG A 349 21.13 -20.48 -12.80
N GLU A 350 20.10 -20.10 -13.55
CA GLU A 350 19.95 -20.45 -14.97
C GLU A 350 21.08 -19.84 -15.81
N GLY A 351 21.41 -18.56 -15.59
CA GLY A 351 22.53 -17.90 -16.27
C GLY A 351 23.87 -18.59 -16.01
N GLN A 352 24.16 -18.99 -14.77
CA GLN A 352 25.36 -19.77 -14.47
C GLN A 352 25.37 -21.14 -15.14
N ARG A 353 24.21 -21.83 -15.22
CA ARG A 353 24.07 -23.11 -15.94
C ARG A 353 24.33 -22.95 -17.44
N ILE A 354 23.79 -21.89 -18.06
CA ILE A 354 24.01 -21.61 -19.48
C ILE A 354 25.48 -21.31 -19.74
N ARG A 355 26.11 -20.44 -18.93
CA ARG A 355 27.53 -20.10 -19.05
C ARG A 355 28.42 -21.34 -18.93
N THR A 356 28.24 -22.13 -17.88
CA THR A 356 29.02 -23.36 -17.66
C THR A 356 28.76 -24.42 -18.74
N GLY A 357 27.53 -24.52 -19.25
CA GLY A 357 27.16 -25.40 -20.36
C GLY A 357 27.84 -25.00 -21.67
N ALA A 358 27.87 -23.70 -22.00
CA ALA A 358 28.52 -23.16 -23.18
C ALA A 358 30.04 -23.38 -23.12
N MET A 359 30.66 -23.07 -21.98
CA MET A 359 32.08 -23.36 -21.74
C MET A 359 32.39 -24.85 -21.90
N ARG A 360 31.56 -25.74 -21.34
CA ARG A 360 31.74 -27.19 -21.48
C ARG A 360 31.63 -27.66 -22.93
N LYS A 361 30.75 -27.07 -23.73
CA LYS A 361 30.62 -27.39 -25.17
C LYS A 361 31.87 -27.03 -25.96
N VAL A 362 32.50 -25.89 -25.66
CA VAL A 362 33.77 -25.52 -26.30
C VAL A 362 34.90 -26.44 -25.85
N LEU A 363 35.10 -26.58 -24.53
CA LEU A 363 36.21 -27.34 -23.96
C LEU A 363 36.11 -28.86 -24.25
N GLY A 364 34.90 -29.40 -24.42
CA GLY A 364 34.66 -30.80 -24.80
C GLY A 364 34.65 -31.04 -26.31
N SER A 365 34.76 -29.98 -27.13
CA SER A 365 34.66 -30.09 -28.58
C SER A 365 35.82 -30.91 -29.17
N THR A 366 35.57 -31.50 -30.35
CA THR A 366 36.65 -32.17 -31.10
C THR A 366 37.71 -31.18 -31.58
N ALA A 367 37.36 -29.90 -31.74
CA ALA A 367 38.29 -28.82 -32.06
C ALA A 367 39.29 -28.57 -30.90
N ASP A 368 38.80 -28.38 -29.67
CA ASP A 368 39.65 -28.15 -28.48
C ASP A 368 40.56 -29.36 -28.22
N ARG A 369 40.04 -30.59 -28.39
CA ARG A 369 40.85 -31.82 -28.33
C ARG A 369 41.94 -31.89 -29.40
N ALA A 370 41.62 -31.52 -30.64
CA ALA A 370 42.60 -31.47 -31.72
C ALA A 370 43.72 -30.46 -31.44
N ILE A 371 43.38 -29.28 -30.90
CA ILE A 371 44.35 -28.23 -30.52
C ILE A 371 45.25 -28.72 -29.38
N ARG A 372 44.69 -29.26 -28.28
CA ARG A 372 45.49 -29.83 -27.17
C ARG A 372 46.43 -30.92 -27.66
N TYR A 373 45.94 -31.80 -28.52
CA TYR A 373 46.74 -32.86 -29.11
C TYR A 373 47.88 -32.27 -29.97
N ALA A 374 47.58 -31.33 -30.87
CA ALA A 374 48.60 -30.67 -31.68
C ALA A 374 49.65 -29.99 -30.80
N ARG A 375 49.25 -29.22 -29.78
CA ARG A 375 50.13 -28.54 -28.81
C ARG A 375 51.00 -29.48 -28.00
N SER A 376 50.53 -30.69 -27.70
CA SER A 376 51.36 -31.70 -27.04
C SER A 376 52.62 -32.05 -27.84
N HIS A 377 52.58 -31.93 -29.18
CA HIS A 377 53.71 -32.24 -30.07
C HIS A 377 54.63 -31.06 -30.38
N HIS A 378 54.13 -29.83 -30.40
CA HIS A 378 54.93 -28.66 -30.80
C HIS A 378 55.24 -27.68 -29.66
N GLN A 379 54.50 -27.73 -28.55
CA GLN A 379 54.73 -26.91 -27.35
C GLN A 379 55.07 -27.74 -26.11
N GLN A 380 55.12 -29.07 -26.23
CA GLN A 380 55.40 -30.00 -25.11
C GLN A 380 54.49 -29.84 -23.88
N ALA A 381 53.36 -29.15 -24.02
CA ALA A 381 52.41 -28.87 -22.93
C ALA A 381 51.62 -30.11 -22.45
N GLY A 382 51.92 -31.30 -23.00
CA GLY A 382 51.16 -32.53 -22.80
C GLY A 382 49.73 -32.47 -23.36
N PRO A 383 49.06 -33.62 -23.50
CA PRO A 383 47.66 -33.68 -23.98
C PRO A 383 46.65 -33.04 -23.02
N GLY A 384 47.04 -32.77 -21.77
CA GLY A 384 46.24 -32.07 -20.75
C GLY A 384 46.53 -30.58 -20.61
N GLY A 385 47.41 -30.00 -21.44
CA GLY A 385 47.80 -28.60 -21.35
C GLY A 385 46.59 -27.64 -21.37
N ALA A 386 46.62 -26.63 -20.50
CA ALA A 386 45.58 -25.62 -20.43
C ALA A 386 45.57 -24.78 -21.72
N LEU A 387 44.39 -24.65 -22.34
CA LEU A 387 44.16 -23.72 -23.43
C LEU A 387 43.64 -22.39 -22.87
N PRO A 388 43.78 -21.28 -23.62
CA PRO A 388 43.19 -20.00 -23.26
C PRO A 388 41.68 -20.15 -23.03
N ALA A 389 41.09 -19.29 -22.20
CA ALA A 389 39.64 -19.32 -22.00
C ALA A 389 38.89 -19.14 -23.33
N PRO A 390 37.77 -19.87 -23.56
CA PRO A 390 36.91 -19.65 -24.72
C PRO A 390 36.48 -18.19 -24.81
N ARG A 391 36.45 -17.63 -26.01
CA ARG A 391 35.88 -16.30 -26.28
C ARG A 391 34.42 -16.50 -26.65
N LEU A 392 33.56 -16.46 -25.63
CA LEU A 392 32.10 -16.57 -25.81
C LEU A 392 31.47 -15.19 -25.63
N ASP A 393 30.73 -14.72 -26.64
CA ASP A 393 29.87 -13.55 -26.47
C ASP A 393 28.59 -13.94 -25.73
N LEU A 394 28.55 -13.60 -24.44
CA LEU A 394 27.38 -13.78 -23.58
C LEU A 394 26.87 -12.42 -23.07
N GLY A 395 27.13 -11.33 -23.81
CA GLY A 395 26.78 -9.96 -23.41
C GLY A 395 25.29 -9.79 -23.10
N GLY A 396 24.42 -10.40 -23.89
CA GLY A 396 22.96 -10.39 -23.67
C GLY A 396 22.55 -11.03 -22.33
N LEU A 397 23.21 -12.13 -21.94
CA LEU A 397 22.95 -12.80 -20.65
C LEU A 397 23.38 -11.92 -19.48
N ASP A 398 24.56 -11.31 -19.59
CA ASP A 398 25.09 -10.43 -18.56
C ASP A 398 24.25 -9.17 -18.39
N LEU A 399 23.74 -8.61 -19.49
CA LEU A 399 22.82 -7.48 -19.44
C LEU A 399 21.51 -7.86 -18.75
N ALA A 400 20.91 -9.00 -19.13
CA ALA A 400 19.66 -9.48 -18.53
C ALA A 400 19.81 -9.73 -17.02
N LEU A 401 20.90 -10.36 -16.59
CA LEU A 401 21.20 -10.60 -15.17
C LEU A 401 21.41 -9.29 -14.39
N ARG A 402 22.15 -8.33 -14.97
CA ARG A 402 22.35 -7.01 -14.33
C ARG A 402 21.03 -6.27 -14.17
N GLN A 403 20.20 -6.24 -15.21
CA GLN A 403 18.90 -5.57 -15.16
C GLN A 403 17.96 -6.22 -14.14
N ALA A 404 17.88 -7.55 -14.11
CA ALA A 404 17.08 -8.27 -13.13
C ALA A 404 17.56 -8.01 -11.68
N SER A 405 18.88 -7.99 -11.45
CA SER A 405 19.45 -7.69 -10.12
C SER A 405 19.13 -6.27 -9.63
N ALA A 406 19.13 -5.29 -10.55
CA ALA A 406 18.78 -3.92 -10.25
C ALA A 406 17.30 -3.77 -9.85
N TRP A 407 16.42 -4.64 -10.35
CA TRP A 407 14.99 -4.60 -10.04
C TRP A 407 14.65 -5.13 -8.64
N THR A 408 15.48 -6.00 -8.08
CA THR A 408 15.27 -6.58 -6.74
C THR A 408 15.98 -5.82 -5.63
N ALA A 409 16.79 -4.81 -5.95
CA ALA A 409 17.52 -4.05 -4.94
C ALA A 409 16.54 -3.22 -4.05
N PRO A 410 16.70 -3.23 -2.72
CA PRO A 410 15.79 -2.56 -1.79
C PRO A 410 15.72 -1.03 -1.95
N ASN A 411 16.71 -0.42 -2.59
CA ASN A 411 16.80 1.03 -2.85
C ASN A 411 16.60 1.37 -4.33
N GLY A 412 15.76 0.62 -5.06
CA GLY A 412 15.56 0.77 -6.51
C GLY A 412 14.87 2.07 -6.96
N THR A 413 15.22 3.24 -6.43
CA THR A 413 15.20 4.47 -7.21
C THR A 413 16.28 4.34 -8.27
N THR A 414 15.88 4.15 -9.53
CA THR A 414 16.79 4.33 -10.65
C THR A 414 17.42 5.73 -10.53
N PRO A 415 18.74 5.89 -10.60
CA PRO A 415 19.41 7.18 -10.39
C PRO A 415 18.98 8.31 -11.37
N ASN A 416 18.13 8.03 -12.36
CA ASN A 416 17.63 9.02 -13.33
C ASN A 416 16.10 9.13 -13.43
N GLY A 417 15.29 8.45 -12.62
CA GLY A 417 13.81 8.52 -12.72
C GLY A 417 13.20 8.01 -14.05
N THR A 418 14.02 7.76 -15.06
CA THR A 418 13.64 7.15 -16.33
C THR A 418 13.67 5.63 -16.18
N MET A 419 12.50 5.01 -16.35
CA MET A 419 12.37 3.56 -16.59
C MET A 419 13.40 3.14 -17.65
N PRO A 420 14.37 2.26 -17.36
CA PRO A 420 15.09 1.60 -18.44
C PRO A 420 14.04 0.88 -19.28
N THR A 421 13.82 1.37 -20.50
CA THR A 421 12.79 0.86 -21.41
C THR A 421 12.96 -0.64 -21.60
N LEU A 422 11.88 -1.37 -21.30
CA LEU A 422 11.71 -2.83 -21.35
C LEU A 422 12.25 -3.51 -22.62
N TYR A 423 12.44 -2.75 -23.69
CA TYR A 423 12.90 -3.22 -24.99
C TYR A 423 14.34 -3.72 -25.00
N THR A 424 15.27 -3.15 -24.22
CA THR A 424 16.70 -3.50 -24.37
C THR A 424 17.05 -4.88 -23.82
N ALA A 425 16.34 -5.37 -22.80
CA ALA A 425 16.61 -6.69 -22.21
C ALA A 425 16.20 -7.82 -23.15
N VAL A 426 14.97 -7.75 -23.67
CA VAL A 426 14.39 -8.75 -24.57
C VAL A 426 15.02 -8.64 -25.95
N ALA A 427 15.29 -7.42 -26.45
CA ALA A 427 16.04 -7.22 -27.69
C ALA A 427 17.48 -7.73 -27.60
N ALA A 428 18.16 -7.62 -26.45
CA ALA A 428 19.52 -8.16 -26.28
C ALA A 428 19.58 -9.68 -26.09
N VAL A 429 18.45 -10.33 -25.80
CA VAL A 429 18.35 -11.81 -25.78
C VAL A 429 17.98 -12.36 -27.15
N SER A 430 17.30 -11.55 -27.98
CA SER A 430 16.82 -11.93 -29.33
C SER A 430 17.71 -11.46 -30.48
N ALA A 431 18.59 -10.48 -30.25
CA ALA A 431 19.72 -10.14 -31.11
C ALA A 431 20.93 -11.01 -30.78
#